data_AF-A0A3E0WRY6-F1
#
_entry.id   AF-A0A3E0WRY6-F1
#
_cell.length_a   1.000
_cell.length_b   1.000
_cell.length_c   1.000
_cell.angle_alpha   90.00
_cell.angle_beta   90.00
_cell.angle_gamma   90.00
#
_symmetry.space_group_name_H-M   'P 1'
#
loop_
_entity.id
_entity.type
_entity.pdbx_description
1 polymer ?
#
loop_
_entity_poly.entity_id
_entity_poly.type
_entity_poly.pdbx_seq_one_letter_code
_entity_poly.pdbx_strand_id
1 'polypeptide(L)' 'MLIEIKDIENVFHIPEPWYIHVCIFDEIKQQLDVYLKVDRDALFSCSECGAKNQRFFDIADYNRTWRHLNFLEYPCYIHA' A
#
# COMPACT_ATOMS: atom_id res chain seq x y z
N MET A 1 -6.24 -3.44 -20.57
CA MET A 1 -5.43 -4.68 -20.49
C MET A 1 -5.55 -5.21 -19.07
N LEU A 2 -6.20 -6.36 -18.88
CA LEU A 2 -6.35 -6.97 -17.56
C LEU A 2 -5.17 -7.92 -17.35
N ILE A 3 -4.24 -7.54 -16.48
CA ILE A 3 -3.18 -8.43 -16.03
C ILE A 3 -3.68 -8.99 -14.69
N GLU A 4 -4.07 -10.27 -14.66
CA GLU A 4 -4.30 -10.97 -13.39
C GLU A 4 -2.95 -11.25 -12.74
N ILE A 5 -2.52 -10.37 -11.84
CA ILE A 5 -1.40 -10.63 -10.94
C ILE A 5 -1.99 -11.26 -9.69
N LYS A 6 -1.77 -12.57 -9.53
CA LYS A 6 -2.00 -13.22 -8.23
C LYS A 6 -0.96 -12.67 -7.24
N ASP A 7 -1.42 -12.29 -6.05
CA ASP A 7 -0.61 -11.74 -4.95
C ASP A 7 0.15 -10.44 -5.30
N ILE A 8 -0.57 -9.43 -5.80
CA ILE A 8 0.00 -8.12 -6.11
C ILE A 8 0.68 -7.46 -4.90
N GLU A 9 0.19 -7.72 -3.68
CA GLU A 9 0.78 -7.24 -2.43
C GLU A 9 2.22 -7.73 -2.28
N ASN A 10 2.48 -9.00 -2.59
CA ASN A 10 3.83 -9.57 -2.54
C ASN A 10 4.76 -8.93 -3.58
N VAL A 11 4.24 -8.60 -4.77
CA VAL A 11 5.01 -7.94 -5.83
C VAL A 11 5.47 -6.54 -5.39
N PHE A 12 4.63 -5.82 -4.65
CA PHE A 12 4.95 -4.49 -4.11
C PHE A 12 5.55 -4.54 -2.70
N HIS A 13 5.86 -5.73 -2.16
CA HIS A 13 6.38 -5.92 -0.81
C HIS A 13 5.50 -5.24 0.28
N ILE A 14 4.19 -5.28 0.11
CA ILE A 14 3.22 -4.73 1.07
C ILE A 14 2.92 -5.81 2.12
N PRO A 15 3.32 -5.59 3.39
CA PRO A 15 3.07 -6.56 4.45
C PRO A 15 1.63 -6.46 4.97
N GLU A 16 1.09 -7.58 5.45
CA GLU A 16 -0.12 -7.55 6.29
C GLU A 16 0.07 -6.60 7.49
N PRO A 17 -0.98 -5.89 7.93
CA PRO A 17 -2.38 -5.99 7.48
C PRO A 17 -2.76 -5.01 6.35
N TRP A 18 -1.78 -4.39 5.69
CA TRP A 18 -2.05 -3.51 4.54
C TRP A 18 -2.40 -4.32 3.31
N TYR A 19 -3.30 -3.81 2.49
CA TYR A 19 -3.65 -4.40 1.20
C TYR A 19 -3.73 -3.34 0.11
N ILE A 20 -3.54 -3.77 -1.13
CA ILE A 20 -3.66 -2.88 -2.30
C ILE A 20 -5.14 -2.74 -2.63
N HIS A 21 -5.68 -1.55 -2.42
CA HIS A 21 -7.07 -1.26 -2.76
C HIS A 21 -7.26 -1.03 -4.26
N VAL A 22 -6.35 -0.28 -4.87
CA VAL A 22 -6.38 0.01 -6.30
C VAL A 22 -5.00 0.41 -6.81
N CYS A 23 -4.69 -0.01 -8.04
CA CYS A 23 -3.54 0.47 -8.81
C CYS A 23 -4.06 1.21 -10.04
N ILE A 24 -3.60 2.44 -10.25
CA ILE A 24 -4.00 3.29 -11.37
C ILE A 24 -2.75 3.64 -12.16
N PHE A 25 -2.75 3.31 -13.45
CA PHE A 25 -1.73 3.76 -14.37
C PHE A 25 -2.24 4.99 -15.13
N ASP A 26 -1.57 6.13 -14.98
CA ASP A 26 -1.87 7.36 -15.71
C ASP A 26 -1.01 7.41 -16.97
N GLU A 27 -1.63 7.20 -18.14
CA GLU A 27 -0.94 7.18 -19.43
C GLU A 27 -0.35 8.54 -19.82
N ILE A 28 -0.96 9.64 -19.36
CA ILE A 28 -0.50 11.00 -19.69
C ILE A 28 0.75 11.33 -18.87
N LYS A 29 0.72 11.01 -17.58
CA LYS A 29 1.86 11.20 -16.68
C LYS A 29 2.91 10.10 -16.77
N GLN A 30 2.58 8.99 -17.41
CA GLN A 30 3.41 7.79 -17.50
C GLN A 30 3.85 7.30 -16.11
N GLN A 31 2.90 7.19 -15.17
CA GLN A 31 3.18 6.80 -13.79
C GLN A 31 2.17 5.78 -13.27
N LEU A 32 2.59 5.01 -12.27
CA LEU A 32 1.75 4.08 -11.53
C LEU A 32 1.49 4.61 -10.11
N ASP A 33 0.23 4.81 -9.76
CA ASP A 33 -0.20 5.20 -8.42
C ASP A 33 -0.90 4.01 -7.74
N VAL A 34 -0.34 3.56 -6.61
CA VAL A 34 -0.80 2.39 -5.85
C VAL A 34 -1.40 2.89 -4.54
N TYR A 35 -2.67 2.57 -4.29
CA TYR A 35 -3.38 3.01 -3.09
C TYR A 35 -3.56 1.85 -2.14
N LEU A 36 -3.04 2.01 -0.94
CA LEU A 36 -3.15 1.05 0.15
C LEU A 36 -4.33 1.40 1.05
N LYS A 37 -4.89 0.36 1.66
CA LYS A 37 -5.82 0.49 2.77
C LYS A 37 -5.47 -0.52 3.85
N VAL A 38 -6.05 -0.29 5.01
CA VAL A 38 -6.04 -1.20 6.14
C VAL A 38 -7.46 -1.29 6.69
N ASP A 39 -7.87 -2.49 7.07
CA ASP A 39 -9.16 -2.68 7.72
C ASP A 39 -9.14 -2.13 9.15
N ARG A 40 -10.25 -1.54 9.60
CA ARG A 40 -10.34 -0.95 10.94
C ARG A 40 -10.14 -1.97 12.07
N ASP A 41 -10.46 -3.23 11.80
CA ASP A 41 -10.29 -4.33 12.74
C ASP A 41 -8.91 -4.98 12.63
N ALA A 42 -8.01 -4.45 11.79
CA ALA A 42 -6.66 -4.95 11.67
C ALA A 42 -5.89 -4.84 12.98
N LEU A 43 -4.92 -5.74 13.13
CA LEU A 43 -4.10 -5.82 14.32
C LEU A 43 -2.64 -5.61 13.94
N PHE A 44 -1.96 -4.77 14.72
CA PHE A 44 -0.57 -4.44 14.51
C PHE A 44 0.31 -4.97 15.64
N SER A 45 1.59 -5.15 15.33
CA SER A 45 2.60 -5.31 16.37
C SER A 45 3.02 -3.93 16.85
N CYS A 46 3.05 -3.72 18.17
CA CYS A 46 3.52 -2.46 18.75
C CYS A 46 4.99 -2.22 18.39
N SER A 47 5.29 -1.05 17.83
CA SER A 47 6.65 -0.65 17.44
C SER A 47 7.58 -0.42 18.63
N GLU A 48 7.04 -0.08 19.82
CA GLU A 48 7.85 0.19 21.01
C GLU A 48 8.17 -1.07 21.83
N CYS A 49 7.18 -1.92 22.09
CA CYS A 49 7.34 -3.07 22.98
C CYS A 49 7.23 -4.44 22.30
N GLY A 50 6.87 -4.48 21.01
CA GLY A 50 6.72 -5.73 20.27
C GLY A 50 5.48 -6.55 20.63
N ALA A 51 4.57 -6.02 21.45
CA ALA A 51 3.30 -6.69 21.74
C ALA A 51 2.54 -6.93 20.44
N LYS A 52 2.17 -8.19 20.20
CA LYS A 52 1.45 -8.61 18.99
C LYS A 52 -0.03 -8.31 19.13
N ASN A 53 -0.73 -8.29 18.00
CA ASN A 53 -2.19 -8.28 17.92
C ASN A 53 -2.86 -7.08 18.63
N GLN A 54 -2.24 -5.90 18.56
CA GLN A 54 -2.77 -4.69 19.17
C GLN A 54 -3.72 -3.97 18.21
N ARG A 55 -4.82 -3.44 18.76
CA ARG A 55 -5.70 -2.55 18.02
C ARG A 55 -5.08 -1.18 17.87
N PHE A 56 -5.39 -0.52 16.78
CA PHE A 56 -5.01 0.86 16.51
C PHE A 56 -6.28 1.71 16.47
N PHE A 57 -6.19 2.94 16.95
CA PHE A 57 -7.31 3.89 16.98
C PHE A 57 -6.99 5.15 16.19
N ASP A 58 -5.72 5.54 16.13
CA ASP A 58 -5.25 6.70 15.38
C ASP A 58 -4.88 6.31 13.95
N ILE A 59 -5.80 6.59 13.03
CA ILE A 59 -5.56 6.57 11.59
C ILE A 59 -5.47 8.02 11.15
N ALA A 60 -4.38 8.40 10.48
CA ALA A 60 -4.25 9.73 9.91
C ALA A 60 -5.41 9.98 8.93
N ASP A 61 -6.03 11.15 9.01
CA ASP A 61 -7.14 11.58 8.15
C ASP A 61 -6.67 12.16 6.81
N TYR A 62 -5.35 12.21 6.58
CA TYR A 62 -4.72 12.70 5.37
C TYR A 62 -3.92 11.60 4.67
N ASN A 63 -3.96 11.64 3.34
CA ASN A 63 -3.24 10.70 2.49
C ASN A 63 -1.75 11.05 2.45
N ARG A 64 -0.89 10.09 2.78
CA ARG A 64 0.56 10.23 2.65
C ARG A 64 1.02 9.56 1.36
N THR A 65 2.03 10.14 0.71
CA THR A 65 2.57 9.64 -0.56
C THR A 65 4.05 9.34 -0.44
N TRP A 66 4.46 8.17 -0.93
CA TRP A 66 5.85 7.72 -0.95
C TRP A 66 6.29 7.34 -2.35
N ARG A 67 7.54 7.63 -2.68
CA ARG A 67 8.16 7.19 -3.94
C ARG A 67 8.63 5.75 -3.80
N HIS A 68 8.07 4.84 -4.59
CA HIS A 68 8.49 3.43 -4.68
C HIS A 68 9.52 3.26 -5.81
N LEU A 69 10.13 2.06 -5.95
CA LEU A 69 10.88 1.71 -7.14
C LEU A 69 9.98 1.78 -8.39
N ASN A 70 10.56 2.13 -9.54
CA ASN A 70 9.83 2.19 -10.80
C ASN A 70 9.16 0.87 -11.14
N PHE A 71 7.96 0.97 -11.71
CA PHE A 71 7.35 -0.14 -12.41
C PHE A 71 7.85 -0.09 -13.86
N LEU A 72 8.88 -0.89 -14.16
CA LEU A 72 9.64 -0.80 -15.40
C LEU A 72 10.27 0.59 -15.58
N GLU A 73 9.92 1.30 -16.64
CA GLU A 73 10.37 2.66 -16.92
C GLU A 73 9.54 3.73 -16.19
N TYR A 74 8.37 3.37 -15.68
CA TYR A 74 7.41 4.33 -15.13
C TYR A 74 7.64 4.59 -13.64
N PRO A 75 7.65 5.86 -13.20
CA PRO A 75 7.59 6.20 -11.78
C PRO A 75 6.41 5.54 -11.08
N CYS A 76 6.63 5.08 -9.86
CA CYS A 76 5.61 4.46 -9.03
C CYS A 76 5.49 5.18 -7.69
N TYR A 77 4.28 5.49 -7.29
CA TYR A 77 3.95 6.12 -6.02
C TYR A 77 3.00 5.24 -5.22
N ILE A 78 3.19 5.24 -3.90
CA ILE A 78 2.31 4.56 -2.96
C ILE A 78 1.57 5.62 -2.14
N HIS A 79 0.27 5.43 -1.96
CA HIS A 79 -0.63 6.30 -1.22
C HIS A 79 -1.30 5.52 -0.09
N ALA A 80 -1.36 6.05 1.13
CA ALA A 80 -2.01 5.43 2.29
C ALA A 80 -2.52 6.47 3.30
#